data_AF-A0A6C0ER27-F1
#
_entry.id   AF-A0A6C0ER27-F1
#
_cell.length_a   1.000
_cell.length_b   1.000
_cell.length_c   1.000
_cell.angle_alpha   90.00
_cell.angle_beta   90.00
_cell.angle_gamma   90.00
#
_symmetry.space_group_name_H-M   'P 1'
#
loop_
_entity.id
_entity.type
_entity.pdbx_description
1 polymer ?
#
loop_
_entity_poly.entity_id
_entity_poly.type
_entity_poly.pdbx_seq_one_letter_code
_entity_poly.pdbx_strand_id
1 'polypeptide(L)'
;MDEEEVENLRIVYNKEHPTEHAIPKGSMTKVWNEIRNRLHEKCSAGTTECILAHMIRKQKAPGSWEKNPEEWLSSVDIDAVEKEFMYIFKRYHYIGAIPIDFDKKSKTGSCVVSALCSMKIKDLYDKGNHQIGIVFNTDVSTGPGQHWIAVFVDVDPKYENARMTYFDSYSKHPEPEIQRLMARWKEQWDATGIHSKPMELSYNKTRHQYEDSECGMYCLYFHFCCLAGIPMEKRVPDEVVRSFRGVLYSIGKK
;
A
#
# COMPACT_ATOMS: atom_id res chain seq x y z
N MET A 1 4.19 13.03 -7.83
CA MET A 1 5.33 13.06 -6.88
C MET A 1 5.73 14.51 -6.68
N ASP A 2 6.11 14.86 -5.46
CA ASP A 2 6.62 16.19 -5.11
C ASP A 2 8.16 16.17 -4.95
N GLU A 3 8.74 17.32 -4.61
CA GLU A 3 10.19 17.47 -4.50
C GLU A 3 10.80 16.62 -3.38
N GLU A 4 10.11 16.49 -2.25
CA GLU A 4 10.56 15.67 -1.11
C GLU A 4 10.58 14.19 -1.50
N GLU A 5 9.54 13.73 -2.19
CA GLU A 5 9.42 12.36 -2.66
C GLU A 5 10.56 12.02 -3.64
N VAL A 6 10.84 12.87 -4.62
CA VAL A 6 11.95 12.66 -5.58
C VAL A 6 13.31 12.68 -4.89
N GLU A 7 13.52 13.53 -3.88
CA GLU A 7 14.74 13.50 -3.08
C GLU A 7 14.86 12.20 -2.28
N ASN A 8 13.77 11.65 -1.75
CA ASN A 8 13.80 10.34 -1.10
C ASN A 8 14.18 9.23 -2.08
N LEU A 9 13.56 9.21 -3.27
CA LEU A 9 13.89 8.27 -4.34
C LEU A 9 15.39 8.33 -4.71
N ARG A 10 15.98 9.53 -4.75
CA ARG A 10 17.43 9.69 -4.99
C ARG A 10 18.27 9.05 -3.89
N ILE A 11 17.91 9.26 -2.63
CA ILE A 11 18.62 8.71 -1.47
C ILE A 11 18.53 7.18 -1.50
N VAL A 12 17.34 6.64 -1.71
CA VAL A 12 17.09 5.19 -1.84
C VAL A 12 17.91 4.62 -3.00
N TYR A 13 17.82 5.20 -4.20
CA TYR A 13 18.55 4.73 -5.37
C TYR A 13 20.05 4.62 -5.10
N ASN A 14 20.66 5.69 -4.56
CA ASN A 14 22.09 5.73 -4.28
C ASN A 14 22.53 4.70 -3.22
N LYS A 15 21.67 4.41 -2.25
CA LYS A 15 21.96 3.42 -1.21
C LYS A 15 21.89 1.98 -1.76
N GLU A 16 20.95 1.71 -2.65
CA GLU A 16 20.79 0.38 -3.26
C GLU A 16 21.75 0.15 -4.45
N HIS A 17 22.37 1.22 -4.98
CA HIS A 17 23.37 1.15 -6.07
C HIS A 17 24.72 1.76 -5.64
N PRO A 18 25.37 1.25 -4.58
CA PRO A 18 26.57 1.87 -4.00
C PRO A 18 27.81 1.79 -4.90
N THR A 19 27.79 0.93 -5.93
CA THR A 19 28.89 0.77 -6.89
C THR A 19 28.82 1.78 -8.05
N GLU A 20 27.68 2.43 -8.24
CA GLU A 20 27.52 3.50 -9.24
C GLU A 20 27.94 4.85 -8.65
N HIS A 21 28.29 5.81 -9.50
CA HIS A 21 28.45 7.19 -9.06
C HIS A 21 27.13 7.72 -8.48
N ALA A 22 27.16 8.26 -7.26
CA ALA A 22 25.94 8.76 -6.62
C ALA A 22 25.28 9.87 -7.44
N ILE A 23 23.95 9.80 -7.59
CA ILE A 23 23.14 10.88 -8.14
C ILE A 23 23.25 12.09 -7.20
N PRO A 24 23.79 13.24 -7.64
CA PRO A 24 23.95 14.41 -6.80
C PRO A 24 22.60 15.05 -6.49
N LYS A 25 22.55 15.83 -5.41
CA LYS A 25 21.39 16.70 -5.12
C LYS A 25 21.20 17.70 -6.26
N GLY A 26 19.95 18.04 -6.56
CA GLY A 26 19.61 18.97 -7.63
C GLY A 26 18.10 19.23 -7.66
N SER A 27 17.64 19.93 -8.69
CA SER A 27 16.20 20.13 -8.86
C SER A 27 15.46 18.81 -9.10
N MET A 28 14.20 18.73 -8.66
CA MET A 28 13.32 17.59 -8.86
C MET A 28 13.40 17.01 -10.28
N THR A 29 13.30 17.86 -11.31
CA THR A 29 13.37 17.43 -12.72
C THR A 29 14.70 16.78 -13.09
N LYS A 30 15.83 17.34 -12.63
CA LYS A 30 17.16 16.80 -12.94
C LYS A 30 17.37 15.45 -12.28
N VAL A 31 17.03 15.36 -10.99
CA VAL A 31 17.15 14.13 -10.20
C VAL A 31 16.26 13.04 -10.79
N TRP A 32 15.00 13.36 -11.09
CA TRP A 32 14.06 12.40 -11.66
C TRP A 32 14.51 11.89 -13.05
N ASN A 33 14.98 12.78 -13.92
CA ASN A 33 15.49 12.38 -15.23
C ASN A 33 16.72 11.49 -15.14
N GLU A 34 17.61 11.75 -14.17
CA GLU A 34 18.78 10.89 -13.95
C GLU A 34 18.37 9.48 -13.50
N ILE A 35 17.43 9.36 -12.55
CA ILE A 35 16.87 8.05 -12.13
C ILE A 35 16.27 7.32 -13.34
N ARG A 36 15.48 8.03 -14.17
CA ARG A 36 14.88 7.47 -15.39
C ARG A 36 15.94 6.98 -16.39
N ASN A 37 17.01 7.73 -16.58
CA ASN A 37 18.09 7.36 -17.49
C ASN A 37 18.81 6.10 -17.02
N ARG A 38 19.12 5.97 -15.73
CA ARG A 38 19.80 4.79 -15.20
C ARG A 38 18.97 3.53 -15.25
N LEU A 39 17.66 3.67 -15.12
CA LEU A 39 16.70 2.56 -15.22
C LEU A 39 16.16 2.36 -16.64
N HIS A 40 16.66 3.08 -17.65
CA HIS A 40 16.12 3.05 -19.00
C HIS A 40 16.16 1.66 -19.65
N GLU A 41 17.23 0.88 -19.42
CA GLU A 41 17.32 -0.48 -19.95
C GLU A 41 16.24 -1.42 -19.40
N LYS A 42 15.81 -1.19 -18.15
CA LYS A 42 14.74 -1.95 -17.50
C LYS A 42 13.35 -1.37 -17.80
N CYS A 43 13.29 -0.07 -18.09
CA CYS A 43 12.08 0.71 -18.29
C CYS A 43 12.23 1.62 -19.52
N SER A 44 12.20 1.03 -20.72
CA SER A 44 12.43 1.76 -21.97
C SER A 44 11.43 2.89 -22.20
N ALA A 45 10.15 2.68 -21.88
CA ALA A 45 9.11 3.71 -21.92
C ALA A 45 9.27 4.78 -20.83
N GLY A 46 10.07 4.50 -19.79
CA GLY A 46 10.35 5.40 -18.67
C GLY A 46 9.09 5.85 -17.92
N THR A 47 8.07 4.99 -17.85
CA THR A 47 6.84 5.28 -17.09
C THR A 47 7.14 5.29 -15.59
N THR A 48 6.50 6.19 -14.85
CA THR A 48 6.66 6.29 -13.38
C THR A 48 6.42 4.95 -12.70
N GLU A 49 5.38 4.22 -13.13
CA GLU A 49 5.06 2.88 -12.67
C GLU A 49 6.25 1.91 -12.79
N CYS A 50 6.84 1.81 -13.98
CA CYS A 50 7.94 0.89 -14.21
C CYS A 50 9.17 1.27 -13.38
N ILE A 51 9.46 2.57 -13.29
CA ILE A 51 10.60 3.08 -12.53
C ILE A 51 10.43 2.75 -11.05
N LEU A 52 9.28 3.07 -10.44
CA LEU A 52 9.01 2.77 -9.04
C LEU A 52 9.02 1.26 -8.78
N ALA A 53 8.44 0.46 -9.69
CA ALA A 53 8.47 -1.00 -9.63
C ALA A 53 9.90 -1.56 -9.55
N HIS A 54 10.85 -0.98 -10.30
CA HIS A 54 12.26 -1.39 -10.28
C HIS A 54 13.08 -0.81 -9.12
N MET A 55 12.53 0.16 -8.39
CA MET A 55 13.12 0.67 -7.16
C MET A 55 12.69 -0.16 -5.94
N ILE A 56 11.62 -0.95 -6.06
CA ILE A 56 11.19 -1.87 -5.00
C ILE A 56 12.18 -3.03 -4.88
N ARG A 57 12.75 -3.18 -3.69
CA ARG A 57 13.59 -4.33 -3.38
C ARG A 57 12.73 -5.57 -3.26
N LYS A 58 13.07 -6.58 -4.05
CA LYS A 58 12.38 -7.87 -4.02
C LYS A 58 12.53 -8.53 -2.66
N GLN A 59 11.42 -8.96 -2.08
CA GLN A 59 11.41 -9.80 -0.90
C GLN A 59 11.71 -11.25 -1.28
N LYS A 60 12.10 -12.06 -0.30
CA LYS A 60 12.19 -13.51 -0.52
C LYS A 60 10.76 -14.05 -0.64
N ALA A 61 10.47 -14.79 -1.71
CA ALA A 61 9.19 -15.47 -1.85
C ALA A 61 8.99 -16.48 -0.70
N PRO A 62 7.74 -16.75 -0.29
CA PRO A 62 7.41 -17.83 0.63
C PRO A 62 8.02 -19.14 0.14
N GLY A 63 8.58 -19.96 1.04
CA GLY A 63 9.18 -21.24 0.65
C GLY A 63 8.18 -22.19 -0.02
N SER A 64 6.89 -22.00 0.24
CA SER A 64 5.82 -22.79 -0.34
C SER A 64 5.63 -22.54 -1.85
N TRP A 65 6.06 -21.37 -2.35
CA TRP A 65 6.06 -21.02 -3.77
C TRP A 65 7.02 -21.85 -4.62
N GLU A 66 7.97 -22.55 -4.01
CA GLU A 66 8.79 -23.55 -4.71
C GLU A 66 7.94 -24.69 -5.27
N LYS A 67 6.80 -24.99 -4.64
CA LYS A 67 5.85 -26.04 -5.05
C LYS A 67 4.61 -25.46 -5.70
N ASN A 68 4.09 -24.36 -5.16
CA ASN A 68 2.91 -23.68 -5.65
C ASN A 68 3.15 -22.16 -5.72
N PRO A 69 3.67 -21.63 -6.84
CA PRO A 69 4.00 -20.21 -6.99
C PRO A 69 2.84 -19.24 -6.78
N GLU A 70 1.62 -19.74 -6.85
CA GLU A 70 0.37 -18.99 -6.73
C GLU A 70 -0.22 -19.09 -5.32
N GLU A 71 0.44 -19.77 -4.38
CA GLU A 71 -0.08 -19.89 -3.02
C GLU A 71 -0.32 -18.52 -2.37
N TRP A 72 -1.35 -18.48 -1.51
CA TRP A 72 -1.80 -17.29 -0.81
C TRP A 72 -0.66 -16.65 -0.03
N LEU A 73 -0.65 -15.32 -0.02
CA LEU A 73 0.24 -14.57 0.85
C LEU A 73 -0.22 -14.70 2.30
N SER A 74 0.74 -14.88 3.21
CA SER A 74 0.54 -14.70 4.64
C SER A 74 0.67 -13.22 5.02
N SER A 75 0.29 -12.87 6.24
CA SER A 75 0.52 -11.52 6.79
C SER A 75 2.00 -11.12 6.76
N VAL A 76 2.92 -12.07 6.98
CA VAL A 76 4.38 -11.82 6.97
C VAL A 76 4.85 -11.42 5.58
N ASP A 77 4.30 -12.05 4.54
CA ASP A 77 4.70 -11.77 3.16
C ASP A 77 4.20 -10.38 2.72
N ILE A 78 2.95 -10.05 3.05
CA ILE A 78 2.35 -8.73 2.82
C ILE A 78 3.16 -7.66 3.56
N ASP A 79 3.39 -7.84 4.86
CA ASP A 79 4.12 -6.89 5.69
C ASP A 79 5.56 -6.67 5.21
N ALA A 80 6.19 -7.68 4.61
CA ALA A 80 7.53 -7.55 4.06
C ALA A 80 7.58 -6.61 2.84
N VAL A 81 6.59 -6.71 1.94
CA VAL A 81 6.50 -5.82 0.77
C VAL A 81 6.12 -4.40 1.20
N GLU A 82 5.15 -4.26 2.09
CA GLU A 82 4.68 -2.95 2.55
C GLU A 82 5.77 -2.14 3.26
N LYS A 83 6.72 -2.80 3.93
CA LYS A 83 7.92 -2.16 4.48
C LYS A 83 8.81 -1.55 3.40
N GLU A 84 8.91 -2.18 2.23
CA GLU A 84 9.64 -1.58 1.10
C GLU A 84 8.88 -0.39 0.52
N PHE A 85 7.55 -0.44 0.49
CA PHE A 85 6.75 0.74 0.12
C PHE A 85 7.00 1.89 1.09
N MET A 86 6.99 1.65 2.41
CA MET A 86 7.35 2.68 3.39
C MET A 86 8.78 3.21 3.24
N TYR A 87 9.72 2.37 2.79
CA TYR A 87 11.10 2.78 2.55
C TYR A 87 11.23 3.73 1.35
N ILE A 88 10.44 3.47 0.31
CA ILE A 88 10.45 4.23 -0.96
C ILE A 88 9.59 5.48 -0.86
N PHE A 89 8.42 5.36 -0.25
CA PHE A 89 7.42 6.42 -0.13
C PHE A 89 7.44 7.02 1.27
N LYS A 90 8.17 8.13 1.45
CA LYS A 90 8.50 8.66 2.78
C LYS A 90 7.26 9.07 3.60
N ARG A 91 6.21 9.52 2.92
CA ARG A 91 4.95 9.99 3.54
C ARG A 91 3.95 8.84 3.76
N TYR A 92 4.30 7.62 3.35
CA TYR A 92 3.48 6.43 3.49
C TYR A 92 3.74 5.71 4.82
N HIS A 93 2.65 5.38 5.51
CA HIS A 93 2.68 4.58 6.72
C HIS A 93 1.74 3.38 6.58
N TYR A 94 2.33 2.19 6.57
CA TYR A 94 1.58 0.96 6.61
C TYR A 94 1.36 0.52 8.06
N ILE A 95 0.10 0.24 8.41
CA ILE A 95 -0.28 -0.12 9.78
C ILE A 95 -0.04 -1.60 10.06
N GLY A 96 -0.25 -2.47 9.07
CA GLY A 96 -0.11 -3.92 9.21
C GLY A 96 -1.21 -4.71 8.50
N ALA A 97 -0.98 -6.02 8.43
CA ALA A 97 -1.97 -7.02 8.03
C ALA A 97 -2.76 -7.46 9.28
N ILE A 98 -4.01 -7.02 9.40
CA ILE A 98 -4.76 -7.05 10.66
C ILE A 98 -6.06 -7.88 10.50
N PRO A 99 -6.44 -8.71 11.47
CA PRO A 99 -7.71 -9.45 11.40
C PRO A 99 -8.94 -8.53 11.54
N ILE A 100 -10.10 -8.99 11.06
CA ILE A 100 -11.31 -8.18 10.99
C ILE A 100 -11.83 -7.73 12.37
N ASP A 101 -11.53 -8.51 13.42
CA ASP A 101 -11.92 -8.20 14.79
C ASP A 101 -11.04 -7.14 15.48
N PHE A 102 -10.31 -6.32 14.71
CA PHE A 102 -9.40 -5.24 15.16
C PHE A 102 -10.03 -4.17 16.07
N ASP A 103 -11.36 -4.11 16.15
CA ASP A 103 -12.11 -3.14 16.94
C ASP A 103 -12.82 -3.80 18.13
N LYS A 104 -12.53 -5.09 18.40
CA LYS A 104 -13.13 -5.84 19.50
C LYS A 104 -12.77 -5.19 20.83
N LYS A 105 -13.79 -4.82 21.61
CA LYS A 105 -13.65 -4.25 22.95
C LYS A 105 -14.16 -5.22 24.02
N SER A 106 -13.61 -5.11 25.21
CA SER A 106 -14.06 -5.83 26.38
C SER A 106 -15.38 -5.22 26.88
N LYS A 107 -16.02 -5.90 27.85
CA LYS A 107 -17.23 -5.37 28.50
C LYS A 107 -16.99 -4.04 29.23
N THR A 108 -15.74 -3.72 29.58
CA THR A 108 -15.36 -2.45 30.22
C THR A 108 -14.92 -1.39 29.21
N GLY A 109 -15.04 -1.66 27.90
CA GLY A 109 -14.72 -0.72 26.83
C GLY A 109 -13.24 -0.69 26.42
N SER A 110 -12.37 -1.49 27.05
CA SER A 110 -10.97 -1.59 26.67
C SER A 110 -10.79 -2.34 25.35
N CYS A 111 -9.87 -1.88 24.49
CA CYS A 111 -9.53 -2.58 23.25
C CYS A 111 -8.90 -3.93 23.56
N VAL A 112 -9.45 -5.01 22.98
CA VAL A 112 -9.02 -6.39 23.18
C VAL A 112 -8.14 -6.86 22.04
N VAL A 113 -8.38 -6.36 20.83
CA VAL A 113 -7.67 -6.77 19.61
C VAL A 113 -7.16 -5.51 18.91
N SER A 114 -5.88 -5.49 18.54
CA SER A 114 -5.20 -4.46 17.73
C SER A 114 -5.05 -3.04 18.34
N ALA A 115 -3.97 -2.37 17.94
CA ALA A 115 -3.73 -0.96 18.22
C ALA A 115 -4.64 -0.02 17.40
N LEU A 116 -5.26 -0.51 16.31
CA LEU A 116 -6.20 0.27 15.49
C LEU A 116 -7.41 0.77 16.29
N CYS A 117 -7.88 0.01 17.27
CA CYS A 117 -9.05 0.34 18.08
C CYS A 117 -8.94 1.68 18.83
N SER A 118 -7.73 2.09 19.21
CA SER A 118 -7.46 3.38 19.86
C SER A 118 -6.74 4.38 18.96
N MET A 119 -6.34 3.99 17.75
CA MET A 119 -5.53 4.82 16.87
C MET A 119 -6.35 5.98 16.30
N LYS A 120 -5.77 7.19 16.39
CA LYS A 120 -6.32 8.40 15.79
C LYS A 120 -5.55 8.74 14.52
N ILE A 121 -6.29 9.00 13.44
CA ILE A 121 -5.68 9.38 12.16
C ILE A 121 -4.83 10.65 12.26
N LYS A 122 -5.24 11.60 13.12
CA LYS A 122 -4.50 12.84 13.37
C LYS A 122 -3.10 12.60 13.98
N ASP A 123 -2.95 11.57 14.83
CA ASP A 123 -1.66 11.23 15.43
C ASP A 123 -0.68 10.68 14.37
N LEU A 124 -1.18 10.04 13.31
CA LEU A 124 -0.36 9.60 12.18
C LEU A 124 0.06 10.81 11.33
N TYR A 125 -0.88 11.71 11.05
CA TYR A 125 -0.63 12.96 10.32
C TYR A 125 0.42 13.83 11.02
N ASP A 126 0.32 14.01 12.34
CA ASP A 126 1.26 14.83 13.11
C ASP A 126 2.69 14.27 13.13
N LYS A 127 2.87 12.99 12.77
CA LYS A 127 4.18 12.36 12.56
C LYS A 127 4.70 12.52 11.13
N GLY A 128 3.98 13.23 10.26
CA GLY A 128 4.33 13.43 8.85
C GLY A 128 3.82 12.34 7.90
N ASN A 129 2.96 11.43 8.38
CA ASN A 129 2.39 10.37 7.55
C ASN A 129 1.09 10.87 6.92
N HIS A 130 1.09 11.06 5.61
CA HIS A 130 -0.07 11.60 4.89
C HIS A 130 -0.74 10.56 4.00
N GLN A 131 -0.07 9.45 3.73
CA GLN A 131 -0.62 8.30 3.05
C GLN A 131 -0.57 7.12 4.01
N ILE A 132 -1.68 6.41 4.16
CA ILE A 132 -1.81 5.36 5.16
C ILE A 132 -2.41 4.13 4.49
N GLY A 133 -1.77 2.98 4.67
CA GLY A 133 -2.26 1.71 4.14
C GLY A 133 -2.52 0.71 5.24
N ILE A 134 -3.56 -0.10 5.03
CA ILE A 134 -3.94 -1.18 5.91
C ILE A 134 -4.39 -2.34 5.06
N VAL A 135 -3.92 -3.53 5.39
CA VAL A 135 -4.47 -4.77 4.83
C VAL A 135 -5.24 -5.47 5.93
N PHE A 136 -6.45 -5.93 5.64
CA PHE A 136 -7.23 -6.73 6.57
C PHE A 136 -7.41 -8.15 6.07
N ASN A 137 -7.34 -9.11 6.99
CA ASN A 137 -7.91 -10.42 6.77
C ASN A 137 -9.38 -10.37 7.19
N THR A 138 -10.32 -10.84 6.36
CA THR A 138 -11.73 -10.94 6.76
C THR A 138 -11.97 -12.02 7.81
N ASP A 139 -10.97 -12.86 8.11
CA ASP A 139 -11.01 -13.78 9.22
C ASP A 139 -10.68 -13.11 10.56
N VAL A 140 -11.13 -13.72 11.64
CA VAL A 140 -10.85 -13.28 13.01
C VAL A 140 -9.42 -13.63 13.42
N SER A 141 -8.93 -12.96 14.46
CA SER A 141 -7.56 -13.15 15.00
C SER A 141 -7.18 -14.59 15.39
N THR A 142 -8.16 -15.48 15.57
CA THR A 142 -7.95 -16.91 15.91
C THR A 142 -8.19 -17.87 14.74
N GLY A 143 -8.54 -17.35 13.55
CA GLY A 143 -8.89 -18.14 12.38
C GLY A 143 -7.71 -18.44 11.45
N PRO A 144 -7.86 -19.38 10.48
CA PRO A 144 -6.81 -19.74 9.53
C PRO A 144 -6.54 -18.68 8.44
N GLY A 145 -7.38 -17.66 8.30
CA GLY A 145 -7.36 -16.69 7.20
C GLY A 145 -8.36 -17.04 6.11
N GLN A 146 -9.00 -16.04 5.51
CA GLN A 146 -10.07 -16.25 4.51
C GLN A 146 -9.92 -15.40 3.25
N HIS A 147 -9.79 -14.09 3.42
CA HIS A 147 -9.75 -13.15 2.29
C HIS A 147 -9.00 -11.89 2.69
N TRP A 148 -8.19 -11.37 1.78
CA TRP A 148 -7.44 -10.13 1.99
C TRP A 148 -8.16 -8.96 1.30
N ILE A 149 -8.35 -7.88 2.05
CA ILE A 149 -8.93 -6.62 1.60
C ILE A 149 -8.01 -5.47 2.02
N ALA A 150 -8.08 -4.34 1.35
CA ALA A 150 -7.18 -3.22 1.59
C ALA A 150 -7.95 -1.92 1.88
N VAL A 151 -7.31 -1.05 2.65
CA VAL A 151 -7.78 0.32 2.88
C VAL A 151 -6.59 1.26 2.67
N PHE A 152 -6.79 2.26 1.83
CA PHE A 152 -5.81 3.32 1.59
C PHE A 152 -6.42 4.67 1.96
N VAL A 153 -5.67 5.48 2.71
CA VAL A 153 -6.05 6.84 3.10
C VAL A 153 -5.02 7.82 2.57
N ASP A 154 -5.48 8.89 1.94
CA ASP A 154 -4.66 10.04 1.56
C ASP A 154 -5.24 11.30 2.20
N VAL A 155 -4.45 11.91 3.08
CA VAL A 155 -4.77 13.14 3.83
C VAL A 155 -3.80 14.28 3.49
N ASP A 156 -3.11 14.18 2.34
CA ASP A 156 -2.15 15.19 1.92
C ASP A 156 -2.83 16.56 1.73
N PRO A 157 -2.45 17.62 2.49
CA PRO A 157 -3.10 18.93 2.46
C PRO A 157 -3.10 19.63 1.09
N LYS A 158 -2.30 19.14 0.13
CA LYS A 158 -2.31 19.66 -1.25
C LYS A 158 -3.64 19.38 -1.98
N TYR A 159 -4.44 18.43 -1.52
CA TYR A 159 -5.75 18.12 -2.08
C TYR A 159 -6.88 18.89 -1.38
N GLU A 160 -7.97 19.15 -2.11
CA GLU A 160 -9.14 19.85 -1.55
C GLU A 160 -9.86 19.05 -0.46
N ASN A 161 -9.82 17.73 -0.56
CA ASN A 161 -10.37 16.78 0.41
C ASN A 161 -9.39 15.63 0.64
N ALA A 162 -9.42 15.08 1.85
CA ALA A 162 -8.87 13.77 2.11
C ALA A 162 -9.72 12.69 1.43
N ARG A 163 -9.15 11.50 1.26
CA ARG A 163 -9.87 10.33 0.76
C ARG A 163 -9.50 9.08 1.54
N MET A 164 -10.48 8.26 1.86
CA MET A 164 -10.31 6.92 2.40
C MET A 164 -11.03 5.92 1.50
N THR A 165 -10.27 5.03 0.89
CA THR A 165 -10.74 4.07 -0.11
C THR A 165 -10.63 2.66 0.44
N TYR A 166 -11.75 1.94 0.45
CA TYR A 166 -11.77 0.49 0.65
C TYR A 166 -11.61 -0.24 -0.68
N PHE A 167 -10.86 -1.34 -0.66
CA PHE A 167 -10.63 -2.16 -1.83
C PHE A 167 -10.85 -3.64 -1.52
N ASP A 168 -11.69 -4.27 -2.33
CA ASP A 168 -11.86 -5.71 -2.41
C ASP A 168 -11.71 -6.15 -3.87
N SER A 169 -10.78 -7.05 -4.15
CA SER A 169 -10.53 -7.56 -5.50
C SER A 169 -11.76 -8.25 -6.13
N TYR A 170 -12.67 -8.79 -5.32
CA TYR A 170 -13.95 -9.35 -5.76
C TYR A 170 -15.07 -8.30 -5.85
N SER A 171 -14.80 -7.05 -5.47
CA SER A 171 -15.76 -5.94 -5.44
C SER A 171 -16.96 -6.17 -4.51
N LYS A 172 -16.76 -6.84 -3.36
CA LYS A 172 -17.80 -6.90 -2.33
C LYS A 172 -17.85 -5.60 -1.54
N HIS A 173 -18.98 -5.34 -0.90
CA HIS A 173 -19.13 -4.19 -0.02
C HIS A 173 -18.23 -4.32 1.22
N PRO A 174 -17.77 -3.19 1.81
CA PRO A 174 -16.95 -3.23 3.01
C PRO A 174 -17.66 -3.90 4.18
N GLU A 175 -16.92 -4.69 4.97
CA GLU A 175 -17.46 -5.31 6.19
C GLU A 175 -17.87 -4.26 7.23
N PRO A 176 -18.83 -4.55 8.13
CA PRO A 176 -19.32 -3.60 9.13
C PRO A 176 -18.21 -2.99 10.00
N GLU A 177 -17.19 -3.76 10.35
CA GLU A 177 -16.00 -3.34 11.10
C GLU A 177 -15.24 -2.24 10.35
N ILE A 178 -15.02 -2.45 9.05
CA ILE A 178 -14.34 -1.51 8.18
C ILE A 178 -15.17 -0.24 8.00
N GLN A 179 -16.49 -0.36 7.80
CA GLN A 179 -17.38 0.79 7.71
C GLN A 179 -17.32 1.66 8.97
N ARG A 180 -17.29 1.05 10.16
CA ARG A 180 -17.14 1.76 11.44
C ARG A 180 -15.79 2.49 11.55
N LEU A 181 -14.70 1.85 11.13
CA LEU A 181 -13.39 2.49 11.06
C LEU A 181 -13.40 3.70 10.11
N MET A 182 -13.93 3.52 8.90
CA MET A 182 -14.01 4.57 7.88
C MET A 182 -14.82 5.78 8.38
N ALA A 183 -15.99 5.53 8.97
CA ALA A 183 -16.82 6.59 9.54
C ALA A 183 -16.10 7.31 10.70
N ARG A 184 -15.48 6.56 11.62
CA ARG A 184 -14.74 7.10 12.76
C ARG A 184 -13.59 8.01 12.31
N TRP A 185 -12.78 7.55 11.37
CA TRP A 185 -11.63 8.33 10.89
C TRP A 185 -12.05 9.52 10.04
N LYS A 186 -13.12 9.42 9.26
CA LYS A 186 -13.73 10.58 8.59
C LYS A 186 -14.16 11.65 9.59
N GLU A 187 -14.91 11.28 10.63
CA GLU A 187 -15.36 12.22 11.66
C GLU A 187 -14.17 12.90 12.36
N GLN A 188 -13.19 12.09 12.78
CA GLN A 188 -11.97 12.61 13.41
C GLN A 188 -11.21 13.58 12.50
N TRP A 189 -11.11 13.26 11.22
CA TRP A 189 -10.36 14.05 10.26
C TRP A 189 -11.09 15.34 9.86
N ASP A 190 -12.38 15.26 9.56
CA ASP A 190 -13.19 16.43 9.18
C ASP A 190 -13.22 17.47 10.31
N ALA A 191 -13.21 17.03 11.57
CA ALA A 191 -13.14 17.90 12.74
C ALA A 191 -11.83 18.72 12.84
N THR A 192 -10.77 18.34 12.11
CA THR A 192 -9.49 19.07 12.10
C THR A 192 -9.56 20.37 11.30
N GLY A 193 -10.47 20.47 10.33
CA GLY A 193 -10.54 21.59 9.41
C GLY A 193 -9.33 21.77 8.47
N ILE A 194 -8.45 20.75 8.35
CA ILE A 194 -7.26 20.83 7.48
C ILE A 194 -7.63 20.96 6.01
N HIS A 195 -8.68 20.25 5.56
CA HIS A 195 -9.20 20.36 4.21
C HIS A 195 -10.44 21.24 4.15
N SER A 196 -10.63 21.90 3.00
CA SER A 196 -11.80 22.75 2.75
C SER A 196 -13.07 21.95 2.48
N LYS A 197 -12.94 20.68 2.07
CA LYS A 197 -14.05 19.76 1.83
C LYS A 197 -13.98 18.53 2.76
N PRO A 198 -15.13 17.93 3.11
CA PRO A 198 -15.17 16.71 3.90
C PRO A 198 -14.42 15.55 3.22
N MET A 199 -13.82 14.67 4.02
CA MET A 199 -13.16 13.45 3.54
C MET A 199 -14.11 12.60 2.69
N GLU A 200 -13.63 12.14 1.54
CA GLU A 200 -14.35 11.25 0.66
C GLU A 200 -14.17 9.80 1.11
N LEU A 201 -15.27 9.08 1.33
CA LEU A 201 -15.27 7.63 1.53
C LEU A 201 -15.66 6.95 0.23
N SER A 202 -14.83 6.03 -0.23
CA SER A 202 -15.07 5.32 -1.49
C SER A 202 -14.72 3.84 -1.39
N TYR A 203 -15.22 3.07 -2.35
CA TYR A 203 -14.81 1.69 -2.56
C TYR A 203 -14.83 1.34 -4.05
N ASN A 204 -14.05 0.35 -4.45
CA ASN A 204 -14.04 -0.09 -5.84
C ASN A 204 -15.36 -0.79 -6.21
N LYS A 205 -15.87 -0.49 -7.41
CA LYS A 205 -17.07 -1.13 -8.00
C LYS A 205 -16.72 -2.14 -9.09
N THR A 206 -15.46 -2.14 -9.50
CA THR A 206 -14.93 -3.04 -10.53
C THR A 206 -14.44 -4.30 -9.84
N ARG A 207 -14.97 -5.46 -10.24
CA ARG A 207 -14.40 -6.75 -9.86
C ARG A 207 -13.12 -6.96 -10.67
N HIS A 208 -12.00 -7.09 -9.99
CA HIS A 208 -10.70 -7.31 -10.63
C HIS A 208 -10.38 -8.81 -10.70
N GLN A 209 -10.52 -9.49 -9.56
CA GLN A 209 -10.15 -10.89 -9.39
C GLN A 209 -11.31 -11.84 -9.74
N TYR A 210 -10.98 -12.87 -10.50
CA TYR A 210 -11.88 -13.96 -10.86
C TYR A 210 -11.35 -15.33 -10.46
N GLU A 211 -10.08 -15.43 -10.09
CA GLU A 211 -9.44 -16.64 -9.55
C GLU A 211 -9.37 -16.60 -8.00
N ASP A 212 -8.80 -17.64 -7.38
CA ASP A 212 -8.94 -17.90 -5.93
C ASP A 212 -7.70 -17.53 -5.10
N SER A 213 -6.59 -17.09 -5.70
CA SER A 213 -5.30 -16.97 -5.00
C SER A 213 -4.75 -15.56 -4.79
N GLU A 214 -5.17 -14.61 -5.62
CA GLU A 214 -4.45 -13.34 -5.77
C GLU A 214 -4.92 -12.23 -4.82
N CYS A 215 -5.84 -12.47 -3.88
CA CYS A 215 -6.45 -11.40 -3.10
C CYS A 215 -5.40 -10.58 -2.30
N GLY A 216 -4.40 -11.25 -1.73
CA GLY A 216 -3.27 -10.57 -1.08
C GLY A 216 -2.40 -9.78 -2.06
N MET A 217 -2.14 -10.33 -3.25
CA MET A 217 -1.39 -9.63 -4.30
C MET A 217 -2.16 -8.42 -4.85
N TYR A 218 -3.48 -8.51 -4.97
CA TYR A 218 -4.33 -7.39 -5.35
C TYR A 218 -4.32 -6.28 -4.30
N CYS A 219 -4.23 -6.60 -3.00
CA CYS A 219 -4.05 -5.59 -1.94
C CYS A 219 -2.74 -4.82 -2.12
N LEU A 220 -1.62 -5.53 -2.32
CA LEU A 220 -0.31 -4.92 -2.58
C LEU A 220 -0.31 -4.08 -3.87
N TYR A 221 -0.92 -4.60 -4.93
CA TYR A 221 -1.04 -3.90 -6.21
C TYR A 221 -1.89 -2.63 -6.06
N PHE A 222 -3.00 -2.69 -5.33
CA PHE A 222 -3.85 -1.53 -5.04
C PHE A 222 -3.09 -0.43 -4.29
N HIS A 223 -2.38 -0.77 -3.21
CA HIS A 223 -1.56 0.21 -2.50
C HIS A 223 -0.45 0.78 -3.38
N PHE A 224 0.25 -0.05 -4.15
CA PHE A 224 1.24 0.41 -5.11
C PHE A 224 0.65 1.40 -6.13
N CYS A 225 -0.52 1.10 -6.70
CA CYS A 225 -1.21 2.00 -7.61
C CYS A 225 -1.60 3.32 -6.95
N CYS A 226 -2.11 3.29 -5.71
CA CYS A 226 -2.41 4.52 -4.96
C CYS A 226 -1.15 5.38 -4.75
N LEU A 227 -0.04 4.77 -4.34
CA LEU A 227 1.23 5.44 -4.10
C LEU A 227 1.85 6.01 -5.39
N ALA A 228 1.75 5.27 -6.50
CA ALA A 228 2.24 5.68 -7.81
C ALA A 228 1.28 6.65 -8.55
N GLY A 229 0.08 6.89 -8.01
CA GLY A 229 -0.94 7.74 -8.65
C GLY A 229 -1.59 7.12 -9.90
N ILE A 230 -1.70 5.80 -9.93
CA ILE A 230 -2.24 5.02 -11.05
C ILE A 230 -3.72 4.69 -10.76
N PRO A 231 -4.66 5.10 -11.62
CA PRO A 231 -6.08 4.81 -11.42
C PRO A 231 -6.38 3.32 -11.68
N MET A 232 -7.18 2.71 -10.80
CA MET A 232 -7.69 1.34 -10.95
C MET A 232 -9.19 1.30 -11.30
N GLU A 233 -9.65 2.20 -12.17
CA GLU A 233 -11.06 2.25 -12.57
C GLU A 233 -11.46 1.06 -13.45
N LYS A 234 -10.54 0.63 -14.31
CA LYS A 234 -10.73 -0.50 -15.23
C LYS A 234 -10.24 -1.80 -14.59
N ARG A 235 -10.80 -2.92 -15.06
CA ARG A 235 -10.36 -4.25 -14.61
C ARG A 235 -8.86 -4.41 -14.84
N VAL A 236 -8.19 -4.92 -13.81
CA VAL A 236 -6.80 -5.40 -13.86
C VAL A 236 -6.88 -6.91 -13.81
N PRO A 237 -6.56 -7.63 -14.88
CA PRO A 237 -6.66 -9.09 -14.94
C PRO A 237 -5.77 -9.81 -13.93
N ASP A 238 -6.20 -11.01 -13.51
CA ASP A 238 -5.48 -11.87 -12.57
C ASP A 238 -4.04 -12.18 -13.07
N GLU A 239 -3.84 -12.37 -14.38
CA GLU A 239 -2.52 -12.59 -14.99
C GLU A 239 -1.54 -11.42 -14.80
N VAL A 240 -2.05 -10.18 -14.78
CA VAL A 240 -1.23 -8.98 -14.59
C VAL A 240 -0.75 -8.94 -13.15
N VAL A 241 -1.66 -9.17 -12.20
CA VAL A 241 -1.34 -9.19 -10.77
C VAL A 241 -0.46 -10.38 -10.40
N ARG A 242 -0.69 -11.55 -10.99
CA ARG A 242 0.19 -12.71 -10.84
C ARG A 242 1.60 -12.42 -11.35
N SER A 243 1.73 -11.75 -12.50
CA SER A 243 3.03 -11.34 -13.05
C SER A 243 3.75 -10.35 -12.13
N PHE A 244 2.99 -9.51 -11.41
CA PHE A 244 3.51 -8.59 -10.41
C PHE A 244 4.21 -9.28 -9.23
N ARG A 245 3.94 -10.58 -8.98
CA ARG A 245 4.71 -11.38 -8.02
C ARG A 245 6.21 -11.35 -8.33
N GLY A 246 6.58 -11.39 -9.61
CA GLY A 246 7.98 -11.33 -10.04
C GLY A 246 8.63 -9.96 -9.85
N VAL A 247 7.83 -8.89 -9.68
CA VAL A 247 8.31 -7.54 -9.34
C VAL A 247 8.60 -7.45 -7.85
N LEU A 248 7.72 -8.01 -7.01
CA LEU A 248 7.79 -7.87 -5.56
C LEU A 248 8.62 -8.96 -4.87
N TYR A 249 8.71 -10.15 -5.45
CA TYR A 249 9.35 -11.31 -4.84
C TYR A 249 10.42 -11.92 -5.72
N SER A 250 11.43 -12.48 -5.06
CA SER A 250 12.45 -13.33 -5.65
C SER A 250 12.18 -14.77 -5.20
N ILE A 251 11.88 -15.65 -6.16
CA ILE A 251 11.91 -17.08 -5.90
C ILE A 251 13.38 -17.44 -5.78
N GLY A 252 13.79 -17.86 -4.58
CA GLY A 252 15.19 -18.21 -4.33
C GLY A 252 15.65 -19.23 -5.37
N LYS A 253 16.68 -18.89 -6.15
CA LYS A 253 17.53 -19.93 -6.71
C LYS A 253 18.27 -20.54 -5.52
N LYS A 254 18.22 -21.87 -5.41
CA LYS A 254 19.14 -22.62 -4.54
C LYS A 254 20.57 -22.16 -4.77
#